data_AF-A0A1A6H3A7-F1
#
_entry.id   AF-A0A1A6H3A7-F1
#
_cell.length_a   1.000
_cell.length_b   1.000
_cell.length_c   1.000
_cell.angle_alpha   90.00
_cell.angle_beta   90.00
_cell.angle_gamma   90.00
#
_symmetry.space_group_name_H-M   'P 1'
#
loop_
_entity.id
_entity.type
_entity.pdbx_description
1 polymer ?
#
loop_
_entity_poly.entity_id
_entity_poly.type
_entity_poly.pdbx_seq_one_letter_code
_entity_poly.pdbx_strand_id
1 'polypeptide(L)'
;MSDLTVKEVVEHQYSHKFTVVVLSATKVTKGTFGDMLDTPDPYVELFISTTPDSRKRTRHFNNDINPVWNESFEFILDPNQDNVLE
;
A
#
# COMPACT_ATOMS: atom_id res chain seq x y z
N MET A 1 10.63 -53.70 -7.00
CA MET A 1 9.57 -52.74 -7.33
C MET A 1 9.47 -51.82 -6.12
N SER A 2 10.16 -50.69 -6.16
CA SER A 2 10.24 -49.76 -5.02
C SER A 2 9.00 -48.88 -5.01
N ASP A 3 8.29 -48.87 -3.88
CA ASP A 3 7.15 -47.98 -3.62
C ASP A 3 7.57 -46.52 -3.82
N LEU A 4 7.02 -45.91 -4.85
CA LEU A 4 6.99 -44.46 -5.02
C LEU A 4 5.96 -43.91 -4.03
N THR A 5 6.38 -43.69 -2.79
CA THR A 5 5.62 -42.88 -1.85
C THR A 5 5.61 -41.46 -2.39
N VAL A 6 4.54 -41.10 -3.10
CA VAL A 6 4.25 -39.72 -3.44
C VAL A 6 4.15 -38.97 -2.11
N LYS A 7 5.19 -38.22 -1.76
CA LYS A 7 5.12 -37.26 -0.66
C LYS A 7 4.14 -36.19 -1.11
N GLU A 8 2.88 -36.37 -0.72
CA GLU A 8 1.86 -35.34 -0.83
C GLU A 8 2.31 -34.17 0.06
N VAL A 9 2.96 -33.19 -0.56
CA VAL A 9 3.34 -31.95 0.13
C VAL A 9 2.04 -31.18 0.34
N VAL A 10 1.51 -31.24 1.55
CA VAL A 10 0.39 -30.39 1.96
C VAL A 10 0.92 -28.96 2.04
N GLU A 11 0.70 -28.21 0.97
CA GLU A 11 1.08 -26.80 0.87
C GLU A 11 0.29 -26.02 1.92
N HIS A 12 0.97 -25.57 2.99
CA HIS A 12 0.34 -24.73 3.99
C HIS A 12 0.06 -23.36 3.35
N GLN A 13 -1.21 -23.05 3.13
CA GLN A 13 -1.64 -21.72 2.68
C GLN A 13 -1.61 -20.75 3.87
N TYR A 14 -0.45 -20.21 4.19
CA TYR A 14 -0.32 -19.11 5.16
C TYR A 14 -0.27 -17.77 4.42
N SER A 15 -0.87 -16.75 5.02
CA SER A 15 -0.85 -15.38 4.50
C SER A 15 -0.27 -14.44 5.54
N HIS A 16 0.31 -13.34 5.08
CA HIS A 16 0.77 -12.27 5.95
C HIS A 16 -0.27 -11.14 6.00
N LYS A 17 -0.53 -10.66 7.21
CA LYS A 17 -1.25 -9.39 7.41
C LYS A 17 -0.24 -8.27 7.46
N PHE A 18 -0.23 -7.41 6.45
CA PHE A 18 0.63 -6.24 6.37
C PHE A 18 -0.20 -4.98 6.62
N THR A 19 0.21 -4.19 7.62
CA THR A 19 -0.48 -2.96 8.01
C THR A 19 0.41 -1.75 7.72
N VAL A 20 -0.12 -0.81 6.94
CA VAL A 20 0.54 0.46 6.58
C VAL A 20 -0.20 1.59 7.28
N VAL A 21 0.54 2.43 8.00
CA VAL A 21 -0.01 3.65 8.60
C VAL A 21 0.56 4.86 7.87
N VAL A 22 -0.30 5.60 7.18
CA VAL A 22 0.05 6.86 6.53
C VAL A 22 -0.11 7.98 7.56
N LEU A 23 1.02 8.50 8.05
CA LEU A 23 1.06 9.48 9.13
C LEU A 23 0.87 10.90 8.62
N SER A 24 1.87 11.45 7.93
CA SER A 24 1.87 12.84 7.47
C SER A 24 2.86 13.07 6.33
N ALA A 25 2.72 14.20 5.65
CA ALA A 25 3.72 14.75 4.75
C ALA A 25 4.04 16.19 5.15
N THR A 26 5.18 16.72 4.68
CA THR A 26 5.54 18.12 4.90
C THR A 26 6.03 18.73 3.60
N LYS A 27 5.75 20.02 3.40
CA LYS A 27 6.16 20.79 2.21
C LYS A 27 5.70 20.14 0.90
N VAL A 28 4.46 19.66 0.84
CA VAL A 28 3.88 19.22 -0.42
C VAL A 28 3.82 20.40 -1.39
N THR A 29 4.24 20.18 -2.63
CA THR A 29 4.33 21.23 -3.65
C THR A 29 3.93 20.66 -5.01
N LYS A 30 3.17 21.45 -5.78
CA LYS A 30 2.90 21.25 -7.22
C LYS A 30 4.00 21.94 -8.08
N GLY A 31 5.08 22.42 -7.46
CA GLY A 31 6.10 23.30 -8.04
C GLY A 31 5.75 24.78 -7.90
N THR A 32 6.74 25.68 -8.00
CA THR A 32 6.58 27.13 -7.69
C THR A 32 5.43 27.80 -8.45
N PHE A 33 5.25 27.48 -9.73
CA PHE A 33 4.15 28.02 -10.53
C PHE A 33 2.81 27.35 -10.21
N GLY A 34 2.80 26.06 -9.86
CA GLY A 34 1.60 25.33 -9.48
C GLY A 34 1.03 25.84 -8.16
N ASP A 35 1.89 26.00 -7.15
CA ASP A 35 1.50 26.47 -5.81
C ASP A 35 1.00 27.92 -5.80
N MET A 36 1.43 28.74 -6.77
CA MET A 36 0.98 30.13 -6.92
C MET A 36 -0.45 30.22 -7.49
N LEU A 37 -0.87 29.22 -8.27
CA LEU A 37 -2.19 29.15 -8.88
C LEU A 37 -3.20 28.43 -7.99
N ASP A 38 -2.77 27.36 -7.33
CA ASP A 38 -3.63 26.49 -6.56
C ASP A 38 -2.82 25.77 -5.47
N THR A 39 -3.27 25.86 -4.21
CA THR A 39 -2.55 25.18 -3.12
C THR A 39 -2.75 23.66 -3.26
N PRO A 40 -1.76 22.82 -2.93
CA PRO A 40 -1.91 21.37 -3.01
C PRO A 40 -3.07 20.83 -2.16
N ASP A 41 -3.81 19.86 -2.71
CA ASP A 41 -4.80 19.05 -2.00
C ASP A 41 -4.28 17.60 -1.82
N PRO A 42 -3.30 17.37 -0.95
CA PRO A 42 -2.59 16.09 -0.94
C PRO A 42 -3.44 14.93 -0.43
N TYR A 43 -3.20 13.78 -1.05
CA TYR A 43 -3.61 12.45 -0.60
C TYR A 43 -2.51 11.46 -0.97
N VAL A 44 -2.50 10.29 -0.32
CA VAL A 44 -1.62 9.17 -0.65
C VAL A 44 -2.46 8.04 -1.22
N GLU A 45 -2.05 7.49 -2.36
CA GLU A 45 -2.56 6.25 -2.91
C GLU A 45 -1.55 5.14 -2.61
N LEU A 46 -2.05 3.97 -2.21
CA LEU A 46 -1.28 2.78 -1.89
C LEU A 46 -1.74 1.66 -2.82
N PHE A 47 -0.81 0.95 -3.44
CA PHE A 47 -1.12 -0.15 -4.34
C PHE A 47 -0.14 -1.32 -4.19
N ILE A 48 -0.66 -2.55 -4.21
CA ILE A 48 0.15 -3.78 -4.20
C ILE A 48 -0.33 -4.68 -5.34
N SER A 49 0.43 -4.78 -6.42
CA SER A 49 0.00 -5.44 -7.66
C SER A 49 -0.29 -6.95 -7.50
N THR A 50 0.35 -7.60 -6.52
CA THR A 50 0.23 -9.03 -6.22
C THR A 50 -1.00 -9.39 -5.38
N THR A 51 -1.77 -8.38 -4.91
CA THR A 51 -2.96 -8.58 -4.09
C THR A 51 -4.20 -8.02 -4.81
N PRO A 52 -5.32 -8.77 -4.87
CA PRO A 52 -6.57 -8.27 -5.44
C PRO A 52 -7.13 -7.09 -4.63
N ASP A 53 -7.75 -6.13 -5.31
CA ASP A 53 -8.38 -4.94 -4.70
C ASP A 53 -7.48 -4.17 -3.72
N SER A 54 -6.17 -4.16 -4.00
CA SER A 54 -5.16 -3.55 -3.13
C SER A 54 -5.11 -2.03 -3.20
N ARG A 55 -5.72 -1.40 -4.22
CA ARG A 55 -5.68 0.06 -4.34
C ARG A 55 -6.48 0.71 -3.21
N LYS A 56 -5.78 1.43 -2.33
CA LYS A 56 -6.35 2.17 -1.20
C LYS A 56 -5.85 3.60 -1.25
N ARG A 57 -6.61 4.55 -0.71
CA ARG A 57 -6.19 5.95 -0.65
C ARG A 57 -6.60 6.59 0.67
N THR A 58 -5.81 7.56 1.11
CA THR A 58 -6.19 8.43 2.22
C THR A 58 -7.31 9.39 1.82
N ARG A 59 -7.91 10.07 2.80
CA ARG A 59 -8.64 11.31 2.48
C ARG A 59 -7.68 12.35 1.93
N HIS A 60 -8.21 13.30 1.18
CA HIS A 60 -7.47 14.50 0.81
C HIS A 60 -7.66 15.58 1.88
N PHE A 61 -6.68 16.46 2.00
CA PHE A 61 -6.83 17.71 2.75
C PHE A 61 -6.81 18.87 1.77
N ASN A 62 -7.78 19.79 1.87
CA ASN A 62 -7.83 20.93 0.97
C ASN A 62 -6.80 21.98 1.36
N ASN A 63 -6.03 22.47 0.39
CA ASN A 63 -5.06 23.54 0.52
C ASN A 63 -4.09 23.38 1.71
N ASP A 64 -3.62 22.15 1.99
CA ASP A 64 -2.74 21.85 3.12
C ASP A 64 -1.43 21.22 2.64
N ILE A 65 -0.31 21.94 2.77
CA ILE A 65 1.01 21.45 2.38
C ILE A 65 1.69 20.59 3.45
N ASN A 66 1.09 20.46 4.64
CA ASN A 66 1.59 19.64 5.74
C ASN A 66 0.49 18.70 6.30
N PRO A 67 -0.11 17.87 5.44
CA PRO A 67 -1.24 17.02 5.82
C PRO A 67 -0.86 16.00 6.89
N VAL A 68 -1.77 15.74 7.81
CA VAL A 68 -1.67 14.68 8.82
C VAL A 68 -2.86 13.74 8.69
N TRP A 69 -2.65 12.58 8.06
CA TRP A 69 -3.71 11.60 7.83
C TRP A 69 -3.96 10.72 9.05
N ASN A 70 -2.91 10.11 9.60
CA ASN A 70 -2.99 9.05 10.62
C ASN A 70 -3.98 7.93 10.22
N GLU A 71 -3.95 7.52 8.96
CA GLU A 71 -4.85 6.49 8.41
C GLU A 71 -4.13 5.14 8.32
N SER A 72 -4.82 4.07 8.71
CA SER A 72 -4.28 2.70 8.70
C SER A 72 -4.94 1.87 7.61
N PHE A 73 -4.14 1.13 6.85
CA PHE A 73 -4.55 0.28 5.75
C PHE A 73 -4.00 -1.13 5.96
N GLU A 74 -4.83 -2.13 5.72
CA GLU A 74 -4.45 -3.54 5.87
C GLU A 74 -4.51 -4.27 4.53
N PHE A 75 -3.50 -5.10 4.31
CA PHE A 75 -3.31 -5.95 3.12
C PHE A 75 -3.07 -7.39 3.56
N ILE A 76 -3.65 -8.33 2.80
CA ILE A 76 -3.37 -9.75 2.96
C ILE A 76 -2.46 -10.16 1.81
N LEU A 77 -1.25 -10.60 2.15
CA LEU A 77 -0.18 -10.87 1.20
C LEU A 77 0.11 -12.37 1.12
N ASP A 78 0.33 -12.86 -0.10
CA ASP A 78 0.91 -14.18 -0.33
C ASP A 78 2.44 -14.10 -0.09
N PRO A 79 2.98 -14.83 0.89
CA PRO A 79 4.41 -14.83 1.21
C PRO A 79 5.29 -15.32 0.06
N ASN A 80 4.75 -16.01 -0.94
CA ASN A 80 5.49 -16.54 -2.07
C ASN A 80 5.59 -15.55 -3.26
N GLN A 81 4.96 -14.39 -3.16
CA GLN A 81 4.99 -13.33 -4.18
C GLN A 81 5.99 -12.23 -3.80
N ASP A 82 6.52 -11.54 -4.81
CA ASP A 82 7.31 -10.32 -4.61
C ASP A 82 6.38 -9.13 -4.36
N ASN A 83 5.94 -8.99 -3.11
CA ASN A 83 4.98 -7.96 -2.71
C ASN A 83 5.67 -6.59 -2.60
N VAL A 84 5.45 -5.73 -3.59
CA VAL A 84 5.93 -4.34 -3.60
C VAL A 84 4.77 -3.40 -3.34
N LEU A 85 4.96 -2.48 -2.39
CA LEU A 85 4.05 -1.36 -2.16
C LEU A 85 4.48 -0.18 -3.02
N GLU A 86 3.58 0.27 -3.89
CA GLU A 86 3.70 1.43 -4.77
C GLU A 86 2.80 2.58 -4.31
#